data_AF-A0A1B6GMU4-F1
#
_entry.id   AF-A0A1B6GMU4-F1
#
_cell.length_a   1.000
_cell.length_b   1.000
_cell.length_c   1.000
_cell.angle_alpha   90.00
_cell.angle_beta   90.00
_cell.angle_gamma   90.00
#
_symmetry.space_group_name_H-M   'P 1'
#
loop_
_entity.id
_entity.type
_entity.pdbx_description
1 polymer ?
#
loop_
_entity_poly.entity_id
_entity_poly.type
_entity_poly.pdbx_seq_one_letter_code
_entity_poly.pdbx_strand_id
1 'polypeptide(L)'
;LTQHNLWSRSVQVMEQISSNDEDSSHDCSHLSALNLAHNQFTAIPNTLSCLAVNLTRLNMAYNSLRSMGHITSYPSSLKQLDLSHNRVCCWPSLPQIEAM
;
A
#
# COMPACT_ATOMS: atom_id res chain seq x y z
N LEU A 1 -23.02 15.08 21.19
CA LEU A 1 -21.60 14.83 20.86
C LEU A 1 -21.22 13.48 21.47
N THR A 2 -21.56 12.40 20.79
CA THR A 2 -21.35 11.02 21.27
C THR A 2 -20.28 10.38 20.40
N GLN A 3 -19.04 10.35 20.89
CA GLN A 3 -18.00 9.53 20.30
C GLN A 3 -18.11 8.12 20.87
N HIS A 4 -18.53 7.17 20.03
CA HIS A 4 -18.58 5.76 20.37
C HIS A 4 -17.20 5.14 20.15
N ASN A 5 -16.38 5.10 21.21
CA ASN A 5 -15.16 4.29 21.23
C ASN A 5 -15.54 2.82 21.50
N LEU A 6 -15.34 1.96 20.49
CA LEU A 6 -15.72 0.54 20.50
C LEU A 6 -14.67 -0.39 21.14
N TRP A 7 -13.70 0.14 21.90
CA TRP A 7 -12.60 -0.66 22.48
C TRP A 7 -12.94 -1.41 23.78
N SER A 8 -14.21 -1.54 24.17
CA SER A 8 -14.58 -2.04 25.51
C SER A 8 -15.38 -3.34 25.57
N ARG A 9 -15.45 -4.15 24.50
CA ARG A 9 -16.10 -5.46 24.60
C ARG A 9 -15.22 -6.60 24.11
N SER A 10 -14.58 -7.22 25.12
CA SER A 10 -14.12 -8.60 25.16
C SER A 10 -12.73 -8.86 24.59
N VAL A 11 -11.69 -8.41 25.30
CA VAL A 11 -10.39 -9.09 25.26
C VAL A 11 -10.53 -10.39 26.03
N GLN A 12 -10.78 -11.48 25.30
CA GLN A 12 -10.75 -12.83 25.86
C GLN A 12 -9.36 -13.40 25.54
N VAL A 13 -8.48 -13.42 26.55
CA VAL A 13 -7.17 -14.08 26.43
C VAL A 13 -7.42 -15.58 26.50
N MET A 14 -7.22 -16.28 25.38
CA MET A 14 -7.21 -17.73 25.35
C MET A 14 -5.82 -18.18 24.92
N GLU A 15 -5.00 -18.61 25.88
CA GLU A 15 -3.77 -19.36 25.62
C GLU A 15 -4.15 -20.74 25.08
N GLN A 16 -4.06 -20.92 23.76
CA GLN A 16 -4.08 -22.23 23.13
C GLN A 16 -2.91 -22.31 22.14
N ILE A 17 -1.74 -22.66 22.67
CA ILE A 17 -0.66 -23.22 21.85
C ILE A 17 -0.99 -24.70 21.68
N SER A 18 -1.51 -25.09 20.51
CA SER A 18 -1.68 -26.49 20.14
C SER A 18 -1.46 -26.67 18.65
N SER A 19 -0.22 -27.08 18.35
CA SER A 19 0.20 -28.07 17.36
C SER A 19 -0.50 -28.13 15.99
N ASN A 20 0.36 -27.93 14.99
CA ASN A 20 0.44 -28.62 13.71
C ASN A 20 -0.57 -28.23 12.60
N ASP A 21 0.08 -27.89 11.48
CA ASP A 21 -0.39 -27.80 10.10
C ASP A 21 -1.30 -26.62 9.70
N GLU A 22 -0.81 -25.90 8.68
CA GLU A 22 -1.53 -24.99 7.79
C GLU A 22 -2.24 -23.78 8.41
N ASP A 23 -1.58 -22.62 8.32
CA ASP A 23 -2.02 -21.57 7.39
C ASP A 23 -1.11 -20.37 7.67
N SER A 24 -0.17 -20.12 6.76
CA SER A 24 0.47 -18.81 6.69
C SER A 24 -0.57 -17.86 6.09
N SER A 25 -1.60 -17.56 6.88
CA SER A 25 -2.47 -16.42 6.68
C SER A 25 -1.60 -15.18 6.92
N HIS A 26 -0.71 -14.93 5.97
CA HIS A 26 -0.34 -13.58 5.59
C HIS A 26 -1.66 -12.86 5.47
N ASP A 27 -1.96 -12.00 6.44
CA ASP A 27 -3.11 -11.12 6.47
C ASP A 27 -2.94 -10.16 5.28
N CYS A 28 -3.19 -10.69 4.09
CA CYS A 28 -2.89 -10.06 2.82
C CYS A 28 -3.92 -8.97 2.67
N SER A 29 -3.48 -7.72 2.84
CA SER A 29 -4.31 -6.52 2.72
C SER A 29 -5.41 -6.68 1.66
N HIS A 30 -6.67 -6.67 2.09
CA HIS A 30 -7.84 -6.74 1.22
C HIS A 30 -8.10 -5.43 0.47
N LEU A 31 -7.17 -4.47 0.55
CA LEU A 31 -7.29 -3.16 -0.06
C LEU A 31 -7.23 -3.28 -1.58
N SER A 32 -8.37 -3.10 -2.24
CA SER A 32 -8.50 -3.18 -3.70
C SER A 32 -8.39 -1.83 -4.41
N ALA A 33 -8.66 -0.72 -3.71
CA ALA A 33 -8.56 0.64 -4.22
C ALA A 33 -8.05 1.59 -3.13
N LEU A 34 -7.15 2.50 -3.52
CA LEU A 34 -6.51 3.47 -2.62
C LEU A 34 -6.50 4.84 -3.28
N ASN A 35 -7.04 5.83 -2.57
CA ASN A 35 -7.06 7.22 -3.00
C ASN A 35 -6.21 8.07 -2.06
N LEU A 36 -5.12 8.61 -2.59
CA LEU A 36 -4.17 9.53 -1.95
C LEU A 36 -4.12 10.87 -2.70
N ALA A 37 -5.14 11.19 -3.49
CA ALA A 37 -5.19 12.45 -4.22
C ALA A 37 -5.23 13.66 -3.29
N HIS A 38 -4.81 14.82 -3.78
CA HIS A 38 -4.80 16.10 -3.02
C HIS A 38 -3.93 16.06 -1.75
N ASN A 39 -2.77 15.42 -1.84
CA ASN A 39 -1.77 15.40 -0.78
C ASN A 39 -0.49 16.11 -1.23
N GLN A 40 0.58 15.97 -0.45
CA GLN A 40 1.88 16.59 -0.71
C GLN A 40 2.98 15.54 -0.96
N PHE A 41 2.61 14.35 -1.48
CA PHE A 41 3.59 13.31 -1.79
C PHE A 41 4.56 13.80 -2.88
N THR A 42 5.86 13.65 -2.63
CA THR A 42 6.94 14.02 -3.56
C THR A 42 7.53 12.81 -4.28
N ALA A 43 7.32 11.61 -3.74
CA ALA A 43 7.73 10.34 -4.29
C ALA A 43 6.68 9.25 -3.99
N ILE A 44 6.74 8.16 -4.76
CA ILE A 44 5.89 6.99 -4.58
C ILE A 44 6.50 6.10 -3.48
N PRO A 45 5.72 5.68 -2.46
CA PRO A 45 6.23 4.80 -1.42
C PRO A 45 6.67 3.44 -1.99
N ASN A 46 7.92 3.06 -1.76
CA ASN A 46 8.49 1.79 -2.23
C ASN A 46 7.84 0.56 -1.59
N THR A 47 7.12 0.73 -0.49
CA THR A 47 6.46 -0.34 0.30
C THR A 47 5.01 -0.59 -0.12
N LEU A 48 4.46 0.17 -1.08
CA LEU A 48 3.08 -0.05 -1.54
C LEU A 48 2.89 -1.46 -2.12
N SER A 49 3.90 -1.99 -2.80
CA SER A 49 3.87 -3.32 -3.41
C SER A 49 3.74 -4.45 -2.39
N CYS A 50 4.33 -4.32 -1.19
CA CYS A 50 4.24 -5.34 -0.14
C CYS A 50 3.08 -5.12 0.83
N LEU A 51 2.67 -3.87 1.07
CA LEU A 51 1.59 -3.54 2.01
C LEU A 51 0.20 -3.69 1.39
N ALA A 52 0.07 -3.47 0.09
CA ALA A 52 -1.21 -3.48 -0.62
C ALA A 52 -1.16 -4.43 -1.82
N VAL A 53 -0.81 -5.69 -1.56
CA VAL A 53 -0.60 -6.74 -2.58
C VAL A 53 -1.81 -6.94 -3.52
N ASN A 54 -3.03 -6.69 -3.03
CA ASN A 54 -4.28 -6.84 -3.78
C ASN A 54 -4.80 -5.53 -4.41
N LEU A 55 -4.02 -4.46 -4.38
CA LEU A 55 -4.45 -3.15 -4.85
C LEU A 55 -4.56 -3.10 -6.37
N THR A 56 -5.79 -2.91 -6.86
CA THR A 56 -6.09 -2.83 -8.29
C THR A 56 -6.20 -1.40 -8.81
N ARG A 57 -6.48 -0.42 -7.94
CA ARG A 57 -6.65 0.99 -8.31
C ARG A 57 -5.90 1.91 -7.35
N LEU A 58 -5.04 2.76 -7.88
CA LEU A 58 -4.28 3.75 -7.13
C LEU A 58 -4.50 5.13 -7.73
N ASN A 59 -5.01 6.06 -6.92
CA ASN A 59 -5.12 7.47 -7.28
C ASN A 59 -4.14 8.29 -6.42
N MET A 60 -3.16 8.93 -7.04
CA MET A 60 -2.26 9.91 -6.41
C MET A 60 -2.28 11.25 -7.16
N ALA A 61 -3.40 11.57 -7.80
CA ALA A 61 -3.57 12.84 -8.50
C ALA A 61 -3.40 14.05 -7.57
N TYR A 62 -3.04 15.21 -8.11
CA TYR A 62 -2.89 16.44 -7.32
C TYR A 62 -1.92 16.29 -6.14
N ASN A 63 -0.72 15.78 -6.43
CA ASN A 63 0.40 15.70 -5.50
C ASN A 63 1.62 16.46 -6.07
N SER A 64 2.81 16.27 -5.51
CA SER A 64 4.06 16.87 -5.99
C SER A 64 5.08 15.84 -6.49
N LEU A 65 4.60 14.70 -7.01
CA LEU A 65 5.45 13.62 -7.52
C LEU A 65 6.30 14.09 -8.69
N ARG A 66 7.61 13.86 -8.64
CA ARG A 66 8.55 14.21 -9.73
C ARG A 66 8.84 13.05 -10.68
N SER A 67 8.63 11.83 -10.22
CA SER A 67 8.91 10.60 -10.96
C SER A 67 7.85 9.55 -10.63
N MET A 68 7.63 8.61 -11.55
CA MET A 68 6.84 7.40 -11.31
C MET A 68 7.57 6.38 -10.42
N GLY A 69 8.78 6.68 -9.95
CA GLY A 69 9.54 5.82 -9.04
C GLY A 69 9.96 4.50 -9.72
N HIS A 70 10.19 3.46 -8.92
CA HIS A 70 10.52 2.15 -9.46
C HIS A 70 9.26 1.37 -9.78
N ILE A 71 9.30 0.57 -10.85
CA ILE A 71 8.19 -0.33 -11.20
C ILE A 71 7.84 -1.29 -10.04
N THR A 72 8.82 -1.64 -9.21
CA THR A 72 8.67 -2.49 -8.02
C THR A 72 7.98 -1.81 -6.84
N SER A 73 7.74 -0.50 -6.90
CA SER A 73 6.98 0.24 -5.88
C SER A 73 5.48 0.00 -6.01
N TYR A 74 5.02 -0.49 -7.16
CA TYR A 74 3.63 -0.79 -7.42
C TYR A 74 3.34 -2.29 -7.21
N PRO A 75 2.18 -2.65 -6.65
CA PRO A 75 1.77 -4.04 -6.56
C PRO A 75 1.48 -4.61 -7.95
N SER A 76 1.79 -5.90 -8.14
CA SER A 76 1.59 -6.60 -9.42
C SER A 76 0.12 -6.71 -9.83
N SER A 77 -0.81 -6.51 -8.89
CA SER A 77 -2.26 -6.54 -9.12
C SER A 77 -2.82 -5.21 -9.65
N LEU A 78 -2.00 -4.15 -9.76
CA LEU A 78 -2.46 -2.81 -10.13
C LEU A 78 -2.92 -2.75 -11.59
N LYS A 79 -4.17 -2.29 -11.79
CA LYS A 79 -4.81 -2.18 -13.12
C LYS A 79 -5.09 -0.75 -13.52
N GLN A 80 -5.24 0.15 -12.55
CA GLN A 80 -5.53 1.57 -12.80
C GLN A 80 -4.62 2.43 -11.91
N LEU A 81 -3.96 3.39 -12.53
CA LEU A 81 -3.05 4.31 -11.90
C LEU A 81 -3.34 5.73 -12.39
N ASP A 82 -3.70 6.62 -11.48
CA ASP A 82 -3.86 8.05 -11.75
C ASP A 82 -2.77 8.85 -11.03
N LEU A 83 -1.90 9.48 -11.82
CA LEU A 83 -0.86 10.41 -11.36
C LEU A 83 -1.07 11.82 -11.93
N SER A 84 -2.27 12.15 -12.41
CA SER A 84 -2.59 13.46 -13.00
C SER A 84 -2.30 14.62 -12.04
N HIS A 85 -2.05 15.81 -12.57
CA HIS A 85 -1.76 17.00 -11.76
C HIS A 85 -0.60 16.81 -10.77
N ASN A 86 0.46 16.13 -11.21
CA ASN A 86 1.76 16.05 -10.53
C ASN A 86 2.84 16.77 -11.37
N ARG A 87 4.11 16.59 -11.01
CA ARG A 87 5.28 17.12 -11.74
C ARG A 87 6.13 16.00 -12.33
N VAL A 88 5.48 14.90 -12.73
CA VAL A 88 6.15 13.69 -13.22
C VAL A 88 6.84 14.00 -14.55
N CYS A 89 8.16 13.93 -14.56
CA CYS A 89 8.98 14.11 -15.77
C CYS A 89 9.68 12.81 -16.23
N CYS A 90 9.65 11.77 -15.39
CA CYS A 90 10.33 10.50 -15.65
C CYS A 90 9.37 9.32 -15.57
N TRP A 91 9.51 8.41 -16.53
CA TRP A 91 8.87 7.08 -16.56
C TRP A 91 9.42 6.18 -15.45
N PRO A 92 8.71 5.11 -15.07
CA PRO A 92 9.20 4.22 -14.02
C PRO A 92 10.45 3.47 -14.49
N SER A 93 11.41 3.29 -13.58
CA SER A 93 12.64 2.54 -13.84
C SER A 93 12.70 1.25 -13.04
N LEU A 94 13.63 0.38 -13.38
CA LEU A 94 14.04 -0.68 -12.47
C LEU A 94 14.85 -0.07 -11.31
N PRO A 95 14.82 -0.68 -10.12
CA PRO A 95 15.76 -0.31 -9.07
C PRO A 95 17.20 -0.52 -9.57
N GLN A 96 18.05 0.49 -9.40
CA GLN A 96 19.49 0.31 -9.62
C GLN A 96 20.01 -0.66 -8.57
N ILE A 97 20.47 -1.83 -9.03
CA ILE A 97 21.31 -2.71 -8.22
C ILE A 97 22.72 -2.19 -8.44
N GLU A 98 23.24 -1.39 -7.51
CA GLU A 98 24.68 -1.13 -7.50
C GLU A 98 25.36 -2.45 -7.18
N ALA A 99 25.92 -3.09 -8.22
CA ALA A 99 26.79 -4.23 -8.06
C ALA A 99 28.01 -3.76 -7.27
N MET A 100 28.17 -4.29 -6.06
CA MET A 100 29.36 -4.11 -5.23
C MET A 100 30.55 -4.88 -5.80
#